data_AF-A0A2D4I3S0-F1
#
_entry.id   AF-A0A2D4I3S0-F1
#
_cell.length_a   1.000
_cell.length_b   1.000
_cell.length_c   1.000
_cell.angle_alpha   90.00
_cell.angle_beta   90.00
_cell.angle_gamma   90.00
#
_symmetry.space_group_name_H-M   'P 1'
#
loop_
_entity.id
_entity.type
_entity.pdbx_description
1 polymer ?
#
loop_
_entity_poly.entity_id
_entity_poly.type
_entity_poly.pdbx_seq_one_letter_code
_entity_poly.pdbx_strand_id
1 'polypeptide(L)'
;MLEAEQLCLWAERHHVSLRAKHNAGVANVEADWLSRATIDHAEWRLHPNLFQELSEHFGCPAVDLFASQDNTQLPRFYSRFAVPGAEGTNALRSPWPRELLYAFPPPLPLTPR
;
A
#
# COMPACT_ATOMS: atom_id res chain seq x y z
N MET A 1 -9.32 -20.28 8.12
CA MET A 1 -10.10 -21.13 9.08
C MET A 1 -9.88 -20.67 10.50
N LEU A 2 -8.67 -20.20 10.85
CA LEU A 2 -8.35 -19.64 12.17
C LEU A 2 -9.23 -18.42 12.53
N GLU A 3 -9.59 -17.61 11.54
CA GLU A 3 -10.35 -16.36 11.70
C GLU A 3 -11.80 -16.63 12.12
N ALA A 4 -12.40 -17.69 11.57
CA ALA A 4 -13.76 -18.10 11.92
C ALA A 4 -13.82 -18.64 13.35
N GLU A 5 -12.81 -19.41 13.76
CA GLU A 5 -12.68 -19.93 15.12
C GLU A 5 -12.50 -18.78 16.14
N GLN A 6 -11.64 -17.81 15.83
CA GLN A 6 -11.46 -16.61 16.66
C GLN A 6 -12.75 -15.80 16.82
N LEU A 7 -13.52 -15.64 15.74
CA LEU A 7 -14.80 -14.92 15.76
C LEU A 7 -15.85 -15.64 16.63
N CYS A 8 -15.93 -16.98 16.52
CA CYS A 8 -16.83 -17.78 17.36
C CYS A 8 -16.47 -17.66 18.85
N LEU A 9 -15.18 -17.82 19.20
CA LEU A 9 -14.70 -17.68 20.57
C LEU A 9 -14.97 -16.28 21.14
N TRP A 10 -14.82 -15.24 20.34
CA TRP A 10 -15.16 -13.88 20.72
C TRP A 10 -16.67 -13.74 20.99
N ALA A 11 -17.53 -14.25 20.11
CA ALA A 11 -18.97 -14.18 20.27
C ALA A 11 -19.46 -14.94 21.53
N GLU A 12 -18.89 -16.12 21.80
CA GLU A 12 -19.15 -16.89 23.02
C GLU A 12 -18.79 -16.10 24.27
N ARG A 13 -17.59 -15.51 24.30
CA ARG A 13 -17.10 -14.71 25.44
C ARG A 13 -17.98 -13.48 25.72
N HIS A 14 -18.55 -12.89 24.68
CA HIS A 14 -19.36 -11.68 24.77
C HIS A 14 -20.87 -11.95 24.80
N HIS A 15 -21.29 -13.23 24.83
CA HIS A 15 -22.68 -13.66 24.79
C HIS A 15 -23.48 -13.05 23.63
N VAL A 16 -22.84 -12.91 22.47
CA VAL A 16 -23.45 -12.33 21.25
C VAL A 16 -23.84 -13.45 20.29
N SER A 17 -25.02 -13.35 19.68
CA SER A 17 -25.44 -14.30 18.65
C SER A 17 -24.97 -13.84 17.27
N LEU A 18 -24.30 -14.73 16.55
CA LEU A 18 -23.91 -14.53 15.15
C LEU A 18 -24.97 -15.15 14.23
N ARG A 19 -25.40 -14.39 13.23
CA ARG A 19 -26.32 -14.88 12.19
C ARG A 19 -25.75 -14.55 10.81
N ALA A 20 -25.46 -15.57 10.02
CA ALA A 20 -25.15 -15.38 8.61
C ALA A 20 -26.45 -15.01 7.88
N LYS A 21 -26.48 -13.84 7.24
CA LYS A 21 -27.55 -13.42 6.35
C LYS A 21 -26.97 -13.32 4.94
N HIS A 22 -27.57 -14.06 4.01
CA HIS A 22 -27.22 -13.92 2.61
C HIS A 22 -27.62 -12.51 2.13
N ASN A 23 -26.66 -11.77 1.57
CA ASN A 23 -26.95 -10.55 0.84
C ASN A 23 -27.12 -10.90 -0.64
N ALA A 24 -28.25 -10.50 -1.23
CA ALA A 24 -28.51 -10.77 -2.64
C ALA A 24 -27.46 -10.05 -3.50
N GLY A 25 -26.96 -10.71 -4.55
CA GLY A 25 -25.88 -10.16 -5.39
C GLY A 25 -26.19 -8.78 -5.97
N VAL A 26 -27.47 -8.48 -6.25
CA VAL A 26 -27.96 -7.16 -6.72
C VAL A 26 -27.73 -6.03 -5.70
N ALA A 27 -27.62 -6.35 -4.42
CA ALA A 27 -27.33 -5.40 -3.33
C ALA A 27 -25.85 -5.46 -2.90
N ASN A 28 -25.02 -6.20 -3.63
CA ASN A 28 -23.59 -6.34 -3.39
C ASN A 28 -22.76 -5.84 -4.59
N VAL A 29 -23.36 -5.09 -5.50
CA VAL A 29 -22.74 -4.70 -6.77
C VAL A 29 -21.50 -3.85 -6.54
N GLU A 30 -21.55 -2.90 -5.60
CA GLU A 30 -20.44 -1.99 -5.29
C GLU A 30 -19.29 -2.73 -4.62
N ALA A 31 -19.58 -3.59 -3.64
CA ALA A 31 -18.57 -4.39 -2.95
C ALA A 31 -17.96 -5.46 -3.89
N ASP A 32 -18.77 -6.07 -4.75
CA ASP A 32 -18.30 -7.01 -5.77
C ASP A 32 -17.48 -6.29 -6.84
N TRP A 33 -17.88 -5.09 -7.26
CA TRP A 33 -17.09 -4.26 -8.19
C TRP A 33 -15.77 -3.81 -7.57
N LEU A 34 -15.76 -3.32 -6.33
CA LEU A 34 -14.53 -2.91 -5.64
C LEU A 34 -13.59 -4.07 -5.33
N SER A 35 -14.13 -5.26 -5.05
CA SER A 35 -13.31 -6.45 -4.82
C SER A 35 -12.77 -7.08 -6.11
N ARG A 36 -13.44 -6.85 -7.25
CA ARG A 36 -12.99 -7.25 -8.59
C ARG A 36 -12.18 -6.18 -9.31
N ALA A 37 -12.32 -4.92 -8.91
CA ALA A 37 -11.47 -3.84 -9.38
C ALA A 37 -10.05 -4.19 -8.96
N THR A 38 -9.18 -4.35 -9.94
CA THR A 38 -7.77 -4.61 -9.70
C THR A 38 -7.17 -3.34 -9.08
N ILE A 39 -7.24 -3.24 -7.76
CA ILE A 39 -6.53 -2.20 -7.03
C ILE A 39 -5.06 -2.55 -7.15
N ASP A 40 -4.32 -1.76 -7.95
CA ASP A 40 -2.87 -1.91 -7.98
C ASP A 40 -2.30 -1.32 -6.69
N HIS A 41 -2.13 -2.19 -5.70
CA HIS A 41 -1.52 -1.83 -4.43
C HIS A 41 -0.09 -1.31 -4.59
N ALA A 42 0.56 -1.53 -5.75
CA ALA A 42 1.85 -0.94 -6.03
C ALA A 42 1.80 0.59 -6.21
N GLU A 43 0.61 1.13 -6.52
CA GLU A 43 0.38 2.56 -6.69
C GLU A 43 -0.01 3.28 -5.39
N TRP A 44 -0.06 2.55 -4.27
CA TRP A 44 -0.33 3.18 -2.98
C TRP A 44 0.82 4.06 -2.52
N ARG A 45 0.47 5.19 -1.89
CA ARG A 45 1.40 6.08 -1.21
C ARG A 45 0.91 6.37 0.20
N LEU A 46 1.83 6.76 1.09
CA LEU A 46 1.45 7.32 2.37
C LEU A 46 0.60 8.58 2.17
N HIS A 47 -0.33 8.83 3.08
CA HIS A 47 -1.15 10.04 3.01
C HIS A 47 -0.25 11.29 3.02
N PRO A 48 -0.43 12.26 2.10
CA PRO A 48 0.49 13.40 1.96
C PRO A 48 0.72 14.19 3.24
N ASN A 49 -0.32 14.39 4.06
CA ASN A 49 -0.16 15.08 5.34
C ASN A 49 0.74 14.31 6.32
N LEU A 50 0.62 12.98 6.37
CA LEU A 50 1.49 12.16 7.23
C LEU A 50 2.92 12.17 6.71
N PHE A 51 3.10 12.16 5.39
CA PHE A 51 4.43 12.32 4.80
C PHE A 51 5.06 13.67 5.14
N GLN A 52 4.27 14.76 5.11
CA GLN A 52 4.73 16.08 5.53
C GLN A 52 5.12 16.10 7.01
N GLU A 53 4.25 15.60 7.90
CA GLU A 53 4.54 15.50 9.34
C GLU A 53 5.82 14.69 9.61
N LEU A 54 6.01 13.56 8.93
CA LEU A 54 7.22 12.76 9.04
C LEU A 54 8.45 13.49 8.50
N SER A 55 8.31 14.24 7.40
CA SER A 55 9.41 15.02 6.81
C SER A 55 9.82 16.19 7.72
N GLU A 56 8.86 16.82 8.39
CA GLU A 56 9.14 17.86 9.39
C GLU A 56 9.85 17.29 10.63
N HIS A 57 9.49 16.07 11.03
CA HIS A 57 10.05 15.43 12.23
C HIS A 57 11.42 14.79 11.99
N PHE A 58 11.60 14.08 10.87
CA PHE A 58 12.81 13.29 10.58
C PHE A 58 13.74 13.95 9.55
N GLY A 59 13.33 15.07 8.95
CA GLY A 59 14.05 15.77 7.89
C GLY A 59 13.44 15.55 6.51
N CYS A 60 13.64 16.50 5.61
CA CYS A 60 13.07 16.46 4.26
C CYS A 60 13.85 15.49 3.35
N PRO A 61 13.26 14.35 2.94
CA PRO A 61 13.91 13.43 2.01
C PRO A 61 14.06 14.06 0.62
N ALA A 62 15.15 13.71 -0.07
CA ALA A 62 15.48 14.22 -1.39
C ALA A 62 14.94 13.32 -2.52
N VAL A 63 14.82 12.02 -2.27
CA VAL A 63 14.44 11.01 -3.28
C VAL A 63 13.45 9.99 -2.74
N ASP A 64 12.43 9.65 -3.53
CA ASP A 64 11.47 8.57 -3.27
C ASP A 64 11.91 7.26 -3.94
N LEU A 65 12.21 6.21 -3.19
CA LEU A 65 12.80 4.99 -3.73
C LEU A 65 11.80 4.01 -4.36
N PHE A 66 10.51 4.14 -4.06
CA PHE A 66 9.51 3.14 -4.44
C PHE A 66 8.24 3.79 -4.97
N ALA A 67 8.36 4.52 -6.08
CA ALA A 67 7.26 5.32 -6.62
C ALA A 67 7.08 5.21 -8.14
N SER A 68 5.91 5.59 -8.61
CA SER A 68 5.55 5.88 -9.99
C SER A 68 5.45 7.40 -10.20
N GLN A 69 5.23 7.83 -11.44
CA GLN A 69 4.91 9.23 -11.72
C GLN A 69 3.64 9.70 -11.00
N ASP A 70 2.69 8.80 -10.78
CA ASP A 70 1.36 9.13 -10.26
C ASP A 70 1.34 9.18 -8.73
N ASN A 71 2.22 8.41 -8.06
CA ASN A 71 2.20 8.26 -6.62
C ASN A 71 3.41 8.88 -5.88
N THR A 72 4.45 9.33 -6.60
CA THR A 72 5.63 9.91 -5.96
C THR A 72 5.28 11.09 -5.05
N GLN A 73 5.96 11.16 -3.90
CA GLN A 73 5.85 12.31 -2.99
C GLN A 73 6.99 13.32 -3.18
N LEU A 74 7.94 13.01 -4.06
CA LEU A 74 9.13 13.83 -4.33
C LEU A 74 9.36 13.99 -5.84
N PRO A 75 9.98 15.11 -6.29
CA PRO A 75 10.30 15.30 -7.70
C PRO A 75 11.29 14.26 -8.25
N ARG A 76 12.20 13.78 -7.39
CA ARG A 76 13.20 12.77 -7.71
C ARG A 76 12.73 11.43 -7.15
N PHE A 77 12.66 10.41 -8.00
CA PHE A 77 12.18 9.11 -7.59
C PHE A 77 12.74 7.95 -8.42
N TYR A 78 12.74 6.76 -7.84
CA TYR A 78 13.04 5.52 -8.53
C TYR A 78 11.75 4.75 -8.81
N SER A 79 11.63 4.27 -10.04
CA SER A 79 10.46 3.54 -10.50
C SER A 79 10.73 2.05 -10.67
N ARG A 80 9.68 1.23 -10.57
CA ARG A 80 9.79 -0.21 -10.78
C ARG A 80 10.24 -0.56 -12.21
N PHE A 81 9.72 0.17 -13.19
CA PHE A 81 10.02 0.04 -14.62
C PHE A 81 10.56 1.35 -15.16
N ALA A 82 11.29 1.32 -16.27
CA ALA A 82 11.81 2.53 -16.89
C ALA A 82 10.66 3.43 -17.34
N VAL A 83 10.58 4.62 -16.75
CA VAL A 83 9.62 5.66 -17.10
C VAL A 83 10.35 6.99 -17.28
N PRO A 84 9.86 7.89 -18.14
CA PRO A 84 10.41 9.24 -18.25
C PRO A 84 10.40 9.95 -16.88
N GLY A 85 11.45 10.72 -16.58
CA GLY A 85 11.50 11.52 -15.34
C GLY A 85 11.83 10.76 -14.05
N ALA A 86 11.86 9.42 -14.06
CA ALA A 86 12.45 8.67 -12.96
C ALA A 86 13.98 8.82 -12.96
N GLU A 87 14.57 9.00 -11.78
CA GLU A 87 16.02 9.07 -11.58
C GLU A 87 16.70 7.72 -11.80
N GLY A 88 15.99 6.63 -11.53
CA GLY A 88 16.48 5.29 -11.80
C GLY A 88 15.36 4.25 -11.86
N THR A 89 15.71 3.06 -12.36
CA THR A 89 14.80 1.92 -12.44
C THR A 89 15.23 0.85 -11.45
N ASN A 90 14.28 0.28 -10.72
CA ASN A 90 14.51 -0.73 -9.68
C ASN A 90 15.54 -0.24 -8.65
N ALA A 91 15.05 0.45 -7.62
CA ALA A 91 15.89 0.97 -6.53
C ALA A 91 16.78 -0.10 -5.89
N LEU A 92 16.33 -1.35 -5.78
CA LEU A 92 17.12 -2.43 -5.15
C LEU A 92 18.34 -2.87 -5.98
N ARG A 93 18.36 -2.55 -7.28
CA ARG A 93 19.49 -2.84 -8.18
C ARG A 93 20.32 -1.61 -8.51
N SER A 94 19.90 -0.45 -8.04
CA SER A 94 20.52 0.82 -8.38
C SER A 94 21.36 1.34 -7.22
N PRO A 95 22.50 2.00 -7.48
CA PRO A 95 23.19 2.75 -6.44
C PRO A 95 22.31 3.90 -5.97
N TRP A 96 22.24 4.11 -4.66
CA TRP A 96 21.50 5.23 -4.07
C TRP A 96 22.41 6.44 -3.86
N PRO A 97 21.87 7.66 -4.02
CA PRO A 97 22.60 8.86 -3.67
C PRO A 97 22.82 8.93 -2.15
N ARG A 98 23.89 9.63 -1.74
CA ARG A 98 24.20 9.86 -0.32
C ARG A 98 23.41 11.06 0.22
N GLU A 99 22.09 10.92 0.21
CA GLU A 99 21.12 11.92 0.68
C GLU A 99 20.12 11.26 1.63
N LEU A 100 19.20 12.03 2.21
CA LEU A 100 18.06 11.46 2.94
C LEU A 100 17.06 10.89 1.94
N LEU A 101 16.69 9.63 2.10
CA LEU A 101 15.84 8.90 1.15
C LEU A 101 14.53 8.51 1.82
N TYR A 102 13.43 8.62 1.08
CA TYR A 102 12.13 8.11 1.49
C TYR A 102 11.86 6.75 0.85
N ALA A 103 11.35 5.82 1.64
CA ALA A 103 11.02 4.48 1.17
C ALA A 103 9.63 4.06 1.66
N PHE A 104 8.72 3.85 0.72
CA PHE A 104 7.40 3.26 0.95
C PHE A 104 7.20 2.08 -0.01
N PRO A 105 7.80 0.91 0.28
CA PRO A 105 7.75 -0.20 -0.64
C PRO A 105 6.31 -0.73 -0.81
N PRO A 106 5.95 -1.18 -2.02
CA PRO A 106 4.64 -1.77 -2.25
C PRO A 106 4.46 -3.05 -1.42
N PRO A 107 3.22 -3.43 -1.05
CA PRO A 107 2.95 -4.64 -0.27
C PRO A 107 3.14 -5.95 -1.05
N LEU A 108 3.87 -5.91 -2.16
CA LEU A 108 4.22 -7.04 -3.01
C LEU A 108 5.64 -7.52 -2.69
N PRO A 109 5.96 -8.81 -2.94
CA PRO A 109 7.32 -9.31 -2.79
C PRO A 109 8.32 -8.47 -3.61
N LEU A 110 9.29 -7.89 -2.90
CA LEU A 110 10.33 -7.03 -3.49
C LEU A 110 11.40 -7.85 -4.23
N THR A 111 11.44 -9.16 -4.01
CA THR A 111 12.36 -10.11 -4.65
C THR A 111 11.57 -11.23 -5.33
N PRO A 112 12.08 -11.80 -6.44
CA PRO A 112 11.53 -13.04 -7.00
C PRO A 112 11.55 -14.16 -5.96
N ARG A 113 10.58 -15.09 -6.06
CA ARG A 113 10.63 -16.37 -5.34
C ARG A 113 11.62 -17.33 -6.00
#